data_AF-A0A2V6PST0-F1
#
_entry.id   AF-A0A2V6PST0-F1
#
_cell.length_a   1.000
_cell.length_b   1.000
_cell.length_c   1.000
_cell.angle_alpha   90.00
_cell.angle_beta   90.00
_cell.angle_gamma   90.00
#
_symmetry.space_group_name_H-M   'P 1'
#
loop_
_entity.id
_entity.type
_entity.pdbx_description
1 polymer ?
#
loop_
_entity_poly.entity_id
_entity_poly.type
_entity_poly.pdbx_seq_one_letter_code
_entity_poly.pdbx_strand_id
1 'polypeptide(L)'
;MAAELRLSLGAKLHETPTTAQILADDLLEIAMKRGGVTRPTCVPYEAAAAFCMLLLQHHGVLTVHFVGMPPGTANILFKFIPPETLQKFGGAARFAKAVDDVLTRLGEYVSEPAKLSALLFGEA
;
A
#
# COMPACT_ATOMS: atom_id res chain seq x y z
N MET A 1 -1.65 -8.03 -14.08
CA MET A 1 -1.50 -7.41 -12.75
C MET A 1 -2.68 -6.50 -12.42
N ALA A 2 -2.94 -5.44 -13.20
CA ALA A 2 -4.05 -4.51 -12.90
C ALA A 2 -5.43 -5.19 -12.81
N ALA A 3 -5.71 -6.15 -13.69
CA ALA A 3 -6.94 -6.97 -13.62
C ALA A 3 -7.08 -7.70 -12.27
N GLU A 4 -6.01 -8.30 -11.76
CA GLU A 4 -6.00 -8.99 -10.45
C GLU A 4 -6.17 -8.02 -9.29
N LEU A 5 -5.47 -6.88 -9.33
CA LEU A 5 -5.60 -5.83 -8.33
C LEU A 5 -7.05 -5.30 -8.26
N ARG A 6 -7.72 -5.17 -9.42
CA ARG A 6 -9.11 -4.70 -9.49
C ARG A 6 -10.09 -5.59 -8.74
N LEU A 7 -9.84 -6.89 -8.65
CA LEU A 7 -10.70 -7.80 -7.89
C LEU A 7 -10.77 -7.41 -6.40
N SER A 8 -9.67 -6.90 -5.84
CA SER A 8 -9.58 -6.46 -4.44
C SER A 8 -9.95 -4.98 -4.22
N LEU A 9 -9.59 -4.12 -5.17
CA LEU A 9 -9.68 -2.66 -5.03
C LEU A 9 -10.93 -2.05 -5.69
N GLY A 10 -11.55 -2.76 -6.64
CA GLY A 10 -12.71 -2.27 -7.38
C GLY A 10 -12.47 -0.89 -8.00
N ALA A 11 -13.36 0.06 -7.71
CA ALA A 11 -13.32 1.43 -8.21
C ALA A 11 -12.17 2.28 -7.64
N LYS A 12 -11.50 1.83 -6.56
CA LYS A 12 -10.38 2.53 -5.93
C LYS A 12 -9.04 2.26 -6.62
N LEU A 13 -9.02 1.38 -7.64
CA LEU A 13 -7.87 1.21 -8.52
C LEU A 13 -7.99 2.15 -9.72
N HIS A 14 -7.12 3.15 -9.75
CA HIS A 14 -7.03 4.14 -10.83
C HIS A 14 -6.02 3.68 -11.87
N GLU A 15 -6.40 3.68 -13.14
CA GLU A 15 -5.48 3.35 -14.23
C GLU A 15 -5.20 4.58 -15.09
N THR A 16 -3.93 4.70 -15.47
CA THR A 16 -3.47 5.59 -16.53
C THR A 16 -2.88 4.73 -17.65
N PRO A 17 -2.54 5.30 -18.82
CA PRO A 17 -1.86 4.54 -19.87
C PRO A 17 -0.55 3.86 -19.43
N THR A 18 0.07 4.31 -18.33
CA THR A 18 1.39 3.85 -17.90
C THR A 18 1.41 3.21 -16.50
N THR A 19 0.33 3.30 -15.73
CA THR A 19 0.33 2.88 -14.32
C THR A 19 -1.03 2.37 -13.85
N ALA A 20 -1.01 1.49 -12.86
CA ALA A 20 -2.16 1.24 -11.99
C ALA A 20 -1.84 1.84 -10.61
N GLN A 21 -2.79 2.52 -9.97
CA GLN A 21 -2.54 3.33 -8.78
C GLN A 21 -3.64 3.19 -7.73
N ILE A 22 -3.24 3.29 -6.46
CA ILE A 22 -4.14 3.62 -5.35
C ILE A 22 -3.83 5.07 -4.97
N LEU A 23 -4.85 5.94 -5.00
CA LEU A 23 -4.67 7.31 -4.52
C LEU A 23 -4.43 7.31 -3.01
N ALA A 24 -3.66 8.27 -2.50
CA ALA A 24 -3.29 8.30 -1.09
C ALA A 24 -4.52 8.40 -0.15
N ASP A 25 -5.49 9.24 -0.50
CA ASP A 25 -6.74 9.37 0.26
C ASP A 25 -7.57 8.07 0.21
N ASP A 26 -7.63 7.44 -0.97
CA ASP A 26 -8.30 6.15 -1.15
C ASP A 26 -7.64 5.03 -0.35
N LEU A 27 -6.31 5.02 -0.28
CA LEU A 27 -5.54 4.07 0.53
C LEU A 27 -5.90 4.22 2.01
N LEU A 28 -5.91 5.46 2.52
CA LEU A 28 -6.28 5.74 3.90
C LEU A 28 -7.75 5.38 4.17
N GLU A 29 -8.67 5.70 3.26
CA GLU A 29 -10.09 5.33 3.39
C GLU A 29 -10.28 3.80 3.45
N ILE A 30 -9.58 3.05 2.59
CA ILE A 30 -9.62 1.58 2.60
C ILE A 30 -9.10 1.04 3.94
N ALA A 31 -7.96 1.56 4.42
CA ALA A 31 -7.38 1.14 5.69
C ALA A 31 -8.31 1.43 6.86
N MET A 32 -8.85 2.66 6.94
CA MET A 32 -9.81 3.06 7.96
C MET A 32 -11.03 2.15 7.97
N LYS A 33 -11.60 1.84 6.79
CA LYS A 33 -12.73 0.91 6.67
C LYS A 33 -12.38 -0.50 7.18
N ARG A 34 -11.19 -1.01 6.87
CA ARG A 34 -10.73 -2.34 7.33
C ARG A 34 -10.40 -2.36 8.83
N GLY A 35 -9.92 -1.25 9.37
CA GLY A 35 -9.64 -1.07 10.79
C GLY A 35 -10.83 -0.67 11.66
N GLY A 36 -12.03 -0.49 11.08
CA GLY A 36 -13.22 -0.05 11.82
C GLY A 36 -13.12 1.38 12.36
N VAL A 37 -12.29 2.23 11.74
CA VAL A 37 -12.02 3.60 12.18
C VAL A 37 -12.82 4.60 11.35
N THR A 38 -13.47 5.56 12.00
CA THR A 38 -14.32 6.58 11.34
C THR A 38 -13.67 7.96 11.23
N ARG A 39 -12.54 8.18 11.92
CA ARG A 39 -11.76 9.42 11.87
C ARG A 39 -10.29 9.13 11.58
N PRO A 40 -9.64 9.87 10.68
CA PRO A 40 -8.24 9.62 10.36
C PRO A 40 -7.35 9.79 11.60
N THR A 41 -6.49 8.81 11.85
CA THR A 41 -5.49 8.80 12.94
C THR A 41 -4.09 9.20 12.44
N CYS A 42 -3.93 9.33 11.12
CA CYS A 42 -2.72 9.72 10.42
C CYS A 42 -3.07 10.45 9.12
N VAL A 43 -2.08 11.09 8.49
CA VAL A 43 -2.25 11.71 7.17
C VAL A 43 -2.00 10.69 6.04
N PRO A 44 -2.47 10.93 4.80
CA PRO A 44 -2.29 9.98 3.69
C PRO A 44 -0.84 9.58 3.41
N TYR A 45 0.13 10.49 3.64
CA TYR A 45 1.56 10.19 3.50
C TYR A 45 2.06 9.15 4.51
N GLU A 46 1.59 9.22 5.75
CA GLU A 46 1.94 8.25 6.80
C GLU A 46 1.33 6.89 6.48
N ALA A 47 0.08 6.85 6.00
CA ALA A 47 -0.56 5.62 5.54
C ALA A 47 0.19 5.00 4.35
N ALA A 48 0.63 5.81 3.38
CA ALA A 48 1.41 5.34 2.23
C ALA A 48 2.79 4.81 2.63
N ALA A 49 3.48 5.48 3.57
CA ALA A 49 4.74 5.03 4.12
C ALA A 49 4.58 3.70 4.88
N ALA A 50 3.60 3.61 5.77
CA ALA A 50 3.29 2.39 6.51
C ALA A 50 2.90 1.23 5.58
N PHE A 51 2.08 1.48 4.56
CA PHE A 51 1.75 0.50 3.52
C PHE A 51 3.02 -0.07 2.86
N CYS A 52 3.95 0.79 2.47
CA CYS A 52 5.22 0.36 1.87
C CYS A 52 6.09 -0.42 2.87
N MET A 53 6.12 -0.03 4.15
CA MET A 53 6.88 -0.74 5.19
C MET A 53 6.33 -2.14 5.41
N LEU A 54 5.01 -2.27 5.47
CA LEU A 54 4.34 -3.56 5.63
C LEU A 54 4.50 -4.46 4.40
N LEU A 55 4.49 -3.91 3.19
CA LEU A 55 4.82 -4.64 1.96
C LEU A 55 6.24 -5.20 1.99
N LEU A 56 7.21 -4.41 2.46
CA LEU A 56 8.58 -4.86 2.62
C LEU A 56 8.69 -5.94 3.71
N GLN A 57 8.16 -5.69 4.90
CA GLN A 57 8.25 -6.59 6.06
C GLN A 57 7.60 -7.95 5.81
N HIS A 58 6.43 -7.98 5.16
CA HIS A 58 5.64 -9.22 5.03
C HIS A 58 5.78 -9.91 3.67
N HIS A 59 6.12 -9.16 2.62
CA HIS A 59 6.15 -9.68 1.25
C HIS A 59 7.47 -9.43 0.53
N GLY A 60 8.45 -8.79 1.16
CA GLY A 60 9.76 -8.52 0.56
C GLY A 60 9.70 -7.55 -0.63
N VAL A 61 8.64 -6.73 -0.72
CA VAL A 61 8.46 -5.77 -1.82
C VAL A 61 9.07 -4.43 -1.45
N LEU A 62 10.24 -4.13 -2.01
CA LEU A 62 10.87 -2.83 -1.88
C LEU A 62 10.26 -1.82 -2.86
N THR A 63 9.76 -0.69 -2.36
CA THR A 63 9.13 0.36 -3.18
C THR A 63 10.00 1.61 -3.24
N VAL A 64 9.78 2.44 -4.27
CA VAL A 64 10.51 3.71 -4.42
C VAL A 64 10.18 4.74 -3.33
N HIS A 65 9.12 4.53 -2.54
CA HIS A 65 8.81 5.41 -1.41
C HIS A 65 9.92 5.43 -0.35
N PHE A 66 10.84 4.46 -0.37
CA PHE A 66 12.01 4.40 0.51
C PHE A 66 13.27 5.11 -0.02
N VAL A 67 13.32 5.49 -1.30
CA VAL A 67 14.59 5.86 -1.97
C VAL A 67 14.70 7.33 -2.38
N GLY A 68 13.83 8.23 -1.89
CA GLY A 68 13.98 9.67 -2.11
C GLY A 68 12.98 10.53 -1.33
N MET A 69 13.44 11.68 -0.81
CA MET A 69 12.62 12.63 -0.04
C MET A 69 12.47 13.97 -0.79
N PRO A 70 11.24 14.49 -0.97
CA PRO A 70 9.97 13.78 -0.81
C PRO A 70 9.74 12.77 -1.95
N PRO A 71 8.96 11.70 -1.73
CA PRO A 71 8.41 10.98 -2.86
C PRO A 71 7.57 11.97 -3.68
N GLY A 72 7.68 11.95 -5.00
CA GLY A 72 6.96 12.90 -5.87
C GLY A 72 5.43 12.84 -5.76
N THR A 73 4.90 11.87 -5.01
CA THR A 73 3.48 11.69 -4.66
C THR A 73 3.34 10.71 -3.49
N ALA A 74 2.24 10.77 -2.75
CA ALA A 74 1.82 9.74 -1.78
C ALA A 74 1.02 8.58 -2.40
N ASN A 75 0.69 8.67 -3.70
CA ASN A 75 -0.05 7.61 -4.37
C ASN A 75 0.83 6.36 -4.51
N ILE A 76 0.22 5.19 -4.37
CA ILE A 76 0.90 3.92 -4.60
C ILE A 76 0.83 3.60 -6.09
N LEU A 77 1.96 3.74 -6.78
CA LEU A 77 2.07 3.49 -8.21
C LEU A 77 2.64 2.09 -8.47
N PHE A 78 1.83 1.21 -9.06
CA PHE A 78 2.30 -0.04 -9.65
C PHE A 78 2.67 0.20 -11.11
N LYS A 79 3.97 0.36 -11.37
CA LYS A 79 4.51 0.72 -12.69
C LYS A 79 5.68 -0.18 -13.09
N PHE A 80 5.77 -0.48 -14.39
CA PHE A 80 6.95 -1.08 -15.02
C PHE A 80 7.52 -2.32 -14.32
N ILE A 81 6.67 -3.22 -13.81
CA ILE A 81 7.13 -4.50 -13.27
C ILE A 81 7.40 -5.45 -14.44
N PRO A 82 8.66 -5.85 -14.70
CA PRO A 82 8.95 -6.78 -15.78
C PRO A 82 8.19 -8.10 -15.56
N PRO A 83 7.61 -8.72 -16.61
CA PRO A 83 6.86 -9.96 -16.47
C PRO A 83 7.63 -11.05 -15.71
N GLU A 84 8.93 -11.20 -15.98
CA GLU A 84 9.81 -12.15 -15.30
C GLU A 84 9.98 -11.86 -13.81
N THR A 85 10.02 -10.58 -13.41
CA THR A 85 10.06 -10.18 -12.01
C THR A 85 8.74 -10.50 -11.32
N LEU A 86 7.61 -10.23 -11.98
CA LEU A 86 6.30 -10.59 -11.45
C LEU A 86 6.14 -12.11 -11.32
N GLN A 87 6.66 -12.89 -12.26
CA GLN A 87 6.63 -14.35 -12.17
C GLN A 87 7.52 -14.88 -11.03
N LYS A 88 8.71 -14.31 -10.81
CA LYS A 88 9.56 -14.66 -9.65
C LYS A 88 8.87 -14.37 -8.31
N PHE A 89 8.03 -13.33 -8.25
CA PHE A 89 7.19 -13.04 -7.09
C PHE A 89 6.06 -14.08 -6.90
N GLY A 90 5.76 -14.88 -7.92
CA GLY A 90 4.68 -15.87 -7.96
C GLY A 90 3.43 -15.41 -8.71
N GLY A 91 3.58 -14.43 -9.59
CA GLY A 91 2.56 -14.00 -10.55
C GLY A 91 1.64 -12.88 -10.06
N ALA A 92 0.79 -12.41 -10.97
CA ALA A 92 -0.10 -11.28 -10.75
C ALA A 92 -1.09 -11.51 -9.61
N ALA A 93 -1.66 -12.71 -9.49
CA ALA A 93 -2.62 -13.04 -8.45
C ALA A 93 -1.99 -13.03 -7.05
N ARG A 94 -0.77 -13.58 -6.91
CA ARG A 94 -0.03 -13.54 -5.65
C ARG A 94 0.35 -12.12 -5.25
N PHE A 95 0.73 -11.29 -6.23
CA PHE A 95 0.98 -9.87 -6.00
C PHE A 95 -0.27 -9.12 -5.52
N ALA A 96 -1.42 -9.33 -6.17
CA ALA A 96 -2.67 -8.72 -5.73
C ALA A 96 -3.06 -9.16 -4.31
N LYS A 97 -2.88 -10.44 -3.97
CA LYS A 97 -3.10 -10.95 -2.62
C LYS A 97 -2.17 -10.32 -1.58
N ALA A 98 -0.90 -10.07 -1.93
CA ALA A 98 0.03 -9.38 -1.05
C ALA A 98 -0.39 -7.93 -0.78
N VAL A 99 -0.82 -7.21 -1.82
CA VAL A 99 -1.40 -5.86 -1.68
C VAL A 99 -2.63 -5.89 -0.77
N ASP A 100 -3.54 -6.84 -1.00
CA ASP A 100 -4.76 -6.98 -0.20
C ASP A 100 -4.48 -7.32 1.27
N ASP A 101 -3.55 -8.24 1.55
CA ASP A 101 -3.11 -8.55 2.92
C ASP A 101 -2.56 -7.31 3.62
N VAL A 102 -1.72 -6.54 2.93
CA VAL A 102 -1.15 -5.31 3.50
C VAL A 102 -2.20 -4.23 3.74
N LEU A 103 -3.23 -4.10 2.89
CA LEU A 103 -4.34 -3.18 3.15
C LEU A 103 -5.11 -3.54 4.43
N THR A 104 -5.29 -4.84 4.68
CA THR A 104 -5.92 -5.32 5.93
C THR A 104 -5.04 -5.01 7.14
N ARG A 105 -3.75 -5.32 7.06
CA ARG A 105 -2.77 -4.99 8.12
C ARG A 105 -2.72 -3.50 8.38
N LEU A 106 -2.68 -2.68 7.33
CA LEU A 106 -2.69 -1.23 7.47
C LEU A 106 -3.92 -0.75 8.25
N GLY A 107 -5.08 -1.38 8.07
CA GLY A 107 -6.26 -1.11 8.89
C GLY A 107 -6.04 -1.38 10.38
N GLU A 108 -5.37 -2.48 10.73
CA GLU A 108 -4.98 -2.76 12.13
C GLU A 108 -4.07 -1.65 12.68
N TYR A 109 -3.06 -1.23 11.93
CA TYR A 109 -2.16 -0.15 12.36
C TYR A 109 -2.87 1.20 12.47
N VAL A 110 -3.75 1.56 11.53
CA VAL A 110 -4.55 2.79 11.58
C VAL A 110 -5.48 2.81 12.79
N SER A 111 -5.95 1.64 13.25
CA SER A 111 -6.75 1.53 14.48
C SER A 111 -5.95 1.66 15.78
N GLU A 112 -4.61 1.58 15.70
CA GLU A 112 -3.69 1.60 16.84
C GLU A 112 -2.61 2.68 16.66
N PRO A 113 -2.89 3.97 16.97
CA PRO A 113 -1.98 5.08 16.66
C PRO A 113 -0.55 4.93 17.21
N ALA A 114 -0.39 4.35 18.40
CA ALA A 114 0.92 4.10 19.00
C ALA A 114 1.74 3.08 18.18
N LYS A 115 1.10 2.02 17.69
CA LYS A 115 1.72 0.98 16.86
C LYS A 115 2.10 1.51 15.49
N LEU A 116 1.25 2.36 14.90
CA LEU A 116 1.56 3.07 13.66
C LEU A 116 2.75 4.02 13.84
N SER A 117 2.79 4.77 14.95
CA SER A 117 3.91 5.66 15.27
C SER A 117 5.23 4.88 15.42
N ALA A 118 5.22 3.77 16.15
CA ALA A 118 6.40 2.91 16.30
C ALA A 118 6.89 2.34 14.96
N LEU A 119 5.98 1.96 14.05
CA LEU A 119 6.35 1.51 12.71
C LEU A 119 7.05 2.62 11.90
N LEU A 120 6.53 3.83 11.95
CA LEU A 120 7.00 4.95 11.12
C LEU A 120 8.29 5.59 11.63
N PHE A 121 8.44 5.68 12.95
CA PHE A 121 9.50 6.46 13.60
C PHE A 121 10.46 5.63 14.45
N GLY A 122 10.18 4.34 14.65
CA GLY A 122 10.92 3.46 15.55
C GLY A 122 10.45 3.55 17.00
N GLU A 123 11.00 2.67 17.84
CA GLU A 123 10.88 2.76 19.30
C GLU A 123 12.00 3.67 19.84
N ALA A 124 11.68 4.49 20.85
CA ALA A 124 12.63 5.40 21.50
C ALA A 124 13.55 4.68 22.50
#